data_AF-M5FRE4-F1
#
_entry.id   AF-M5FRE4-F1
#
_cell.length_a   1.000
_cell.length_b   1.000
_cell.length_c   1.000
_cell.angle_alpha   90.00
_cell.angle_beta   90.00
_cell.angle_gamma   90.00
#
_symmetry.space_group_name_H-M   'P 1'
#
loop_
_entity.id
_entity.type
_entity.pdbx_description
1 polymer ?
#
loop_
_entity_poly.entity_id
_entity_poly.type
_entity_poly.pdbx_seq_one_letter_code
_entity_poly.pdbx_strand_id
1 'polypeptide(L)'
;MYAVLTGCPLSTSICDAASTLYTLSCRQGAYFVLLLVSLLLDMGNNSPEQARASPHIETSNTGDEKRTDTNTPLQDTQPWGRPAVDRNFANDLPSWIGKGDNSPVWSLYNRRAADVHGTRIEKWDANMDVLLVFSALFSAVLTAFLVASLGALFPHNSQHTVDALVVLSAQIGALNNPGVVPPEPYQIPNSFVPTTMSVCINGLWLISLTISLFTSVVAMLAKQWFGAYSADLSSVEMEQARQRQFRYTGIIVWHVHTMVNFLPILLHIAVFIFLVGFIVYPWGVNTVLTAIMATIWLSAGILYVLVSLAPIIFTSCPYKSQL
;
A
#
# COMPACT_ATOMS: atom_id res chain seq x y z
N MET A 1 -46.18 11.78 26.97
CA MET A 1 -45.70 10.39 27.02
C MET A 1 -44.64 10.18 25.93
N TYR A 2 -43.47 10.79 26.08
CA TYR A 2 -42.25 10.43 25.35
C TYR A 2 -41.09 10.80 26.27
N ALA A 3 -40.73 9.84 27.10
CA ALA A 3 -39.54 9.87 27.91
C ALA A 3 -38.58 8.81 27.34
N VAL A 4 -37.28 9.10 27.48
CA VAL A 4 -36.16 8.15 27.41
C VAL A 4 -35.79 7.64 26.01
N LEU A 5 -34.92 8.37 25.32
CA LEU A 5 -33.74 7.77 24.69
C LEU A 5 -32.52 8.66 24.98
N THR A 6 -31.91 8.30 26.10
CA THR A 6 -30.58 8.65 26.57
C THR A 6 -29.51 8.50 25.48
N GLY A 7 -28.44 9.30 25.63
CA GLY A 7 -27.32 9.44 24.71
C GLY A 7 -26.73 8.13 24.16
N CYS A 8 -26.35 8.22 22.89
CA CYS A 8 -25.76 7.13 22.13
C CYS A 8 -24.23 7.06 22.42
N PRO A 9 -23.67 5.88 22.78
CA PRO A 9 -22.25 5.71 23.12
C PRO A 9 -21.33 5.46 21.89
N LEU A 10 -21.82 5.68 20.67
CA LEU A 10 -21.03 5.42 19.46
C LEU A 10 -19.86 6.41 19.28
N SER A 11 -20.05 7.68 19.67
CA SER A 11 -19.00 8.71 19.54
C SER A 11 -17.84 8.45 20.48
N THR A 12 -18.11 8.00 21.71
CA THR A 12 -17.08 7.62 22.68
C THR A 12 -16.38 6.34 22.27
N SER A 13 -17.09 5.33 21.74
CA SER A 13 -16.45 4.09 21.27
C SER A 13 -15.54 4.30 20.05
N ILE A 14 -15.93 5.15 19.09
CA ILE A 14 -15.09 5.47 17.92
C ILE A 14 -13.92 6.38 18.31
N CYS A 15 -14.13 7.34 19.22
CA CYS A 15 -13.05 8.19 19.74
C CYS A 15 -12.09 7.44 20.68
N ASP A 16 -12.58 6.48 21.47
CA ASP A 16 -11.75 5.60 22.31
C ASP A 16 -11.00 4.58 21.45
N ALA A 17 -11.61 4.05 20.39
CA ALA A 17 -10.94 3.24 19.37
C ALA A 17 -9.90 4.05 18.59
N ALA A 18 -10.18 5.31 18.26
CA ALA A 18 -9.24 6.22 17.60
C ALA A 18 -8.14 6.71 18.55
N SER A 19 -8.43 6.87 19.85
CA SER A 19 -7.49 7.22 20.92
C SER A 19 -6.56 6.05 21.25
N THR A 20 -7.11 4.82 21.32
CA THR A 20 -6.29 3.60 21.41
C THR A 20 -5.52 3.36 20.12
N LEU A 21 -6.08 3.63 18.94
CA LEU A 21 -5.33 3.64 17.67
C LEU A 21 -4.30 4.77 17.59
N TYR A 22 -4.48 5.92 18.25
CA TYR A 22 -3.53 7.04 18.24
C TYR A 22 -2.39 6.82 19.24
N THR A 23 -2.69 6.29 20.43
CA THR A 23 -1.67 5.87 21.41
C THR A 23 -0.97 4.59 21.00
N LEU A 24 -1.67 3.65 20.35
CA LEU A 24 -1.04 2.57 19.58
C LEU A 24 -0.23 3.19 18.44
N SER A 25 -0.74 4.01 17.52
CA SER A 25 0.00 4.60 16.37
C SER A 25 1.13 5.55 16.74
N CYS A 26 1.19 6.15 17.93
CA CYS A 26 2.36 6.93 18.35
C CYS A 26 3.50 6.00 18.80
N ARG A 27 3.17 4.81 19.33
CA ARG A 27 4.13 3.74 19.66
C ARG A 27 4.43 2.86 18.44
N GLN A 28 3.39 2.40 17.74
CA GLN A 28 3.37 1.61 16.51
C GLN A 28 3.73 2.39 15.26
N GLY A 29 3.62 3.71 15.18
CA GLY A 29 4.15 4.49 14.06
C GLY A 29 5.66 4.50 14.10
N ALA A 30 6.24 4.64 15.29
CA ALA A 30 7.66 4.37 15.53
C ALA A 30 7.98 2.90 15.27
N TYR A 31 7.21 1.92 15.78
CA TYR A 31 7.45 0.50 15.45
C TYR A 31 7.14 0.13 14.01
N PHE A 32 6.30 0.82 13.24
CA PHE A 32 5.90 0.48 11.87
C PHE A 32 6.87 1.12 10.89
N VAL A 33 7.30 2.37 11.15
CA VAL A 33 8.47 2.94 10.49
C VAL A 33 9.71 2.12 10.86
N LEU A 34 9.89 1.70 12.12
CA LEU A 34 10.99 0.80 12.49
C LEU A 34 10.79 -0.62 11.97
N LEU A 35 9.58 -1.14 11.76
CA LEU A 35 9.31 -2.49 11.22
C LEU A 35 9.41 -2.47 9.70
N LEU A 36 9.10 -1.36 9.04
CA LEU A 36 9.40 -1.12 7.62
C LEU A 36 10.87 -0.83 7.38
N VAL A 37 11.53 -0.05 8.23
CA VAL A 37 12.98 0.14 8.21
C VAL A 37 13.68 -1.16 8.58
N SER A 38 13.16 -1.94 9.53
CA SER A 38 13.67 -3.28 9.86
C SER A 38 13.37 -4.27 8.74
N LEU A 39 12.22 -4.22 8.07
CA LEU A 39 11.95 -5.03 6.87
C LEU A 39 12.91 -4.62 5.74
N LEU A 40 13.18 -3.33 5.54
CA LEU A 40 14.16 -2.85 4.56
C LEU A 40 15.61 -3.21 4.95
N LEU A 41 15.96 -3.22 6.23
CA LEU A 41 17.27 -3.62 6.74
C LEU A 41 17.45 -5.15 6.76
N ASP A 42 16.42 -5.91 7.07
CA ASP A 42 16.38 -7.38 7.07
C ASP A 42 16.40 -7.94 5.64
N MET A 43 15.82 -7.19 4.69
CA MET A 43 16.01 -7.42 3.25
C MET A 43 17.47 -7.17 2.81
N GLY A 44 18.18 -6.25 3.47
CA GLY A 44 19.61 -5.99 3.23
C GLY A 44 20.55 -7.03 3.84
N ASN A 45 20.14 -7.66 4.95
CA ASN A 45 20.99 -8.56 5.73
C ASN A 45 20.94 -10.03 5.28
N ASN A 46 19.97 -10.41 4.43
CA ASN A 46 19.80 -11.77 3.91
C ASN A 46 20.47 -11.99 2.52
N SER A 47 21.54 -11.25 2.21
CA SER A 47 22.37 -11.51 1.02
C SER A 47 23.42 -12.61 1.30
N PRO A 48 23.72 -13.51 0.35
CA PRO A 48 24.03 -14.91 0.66
C PRO A 48 25.51 -15.15 0.93
N GLU A 49 25.93 -15.10 2.19
CA GLU A 49 27.18 -15.76 2.62
C GLU A 49 27.02 -17.30 2.70
N GLN A 50 25.78 -17.81 2.66
CA GLN A 50 25.48 -19.24 2.81
C GLN A 50 25.42 -20.07 1.52
N ALA A 51 25.64 -19.47 0.35
CA ALA A 51 25.66 -20.21 -0.93
C ALA A 51 27.02 -20.84 -1.28
N ARG A 52 28.04 -20.74 -0.43
CA ARG A 52 29.41 -21.19 -0.73
C ARG A 52 29.74 -22.64 -0.31
N ALA A 53 28.84 -23.34 0.37
CA ALA A 53 29.09 -24.71 0.80
C ALA A 53 28.31 -25.72 -0.07
N SER A 54 28.94 -26.16 -1.16
CA SER A 54 28.51 -27.37 -1.87
C SER A 54 29.47 -28.51 -1.48
N PRO A 55 28.99 -29.68 -1.02
CA PRO A 55 29.86 -30.83 -0.81
C PRO A 55 30.23 -31.47 -2.15
N HIS A 56 31.48 -31.87 -2.25
CA HIS A 56 32.05 -32.63 -3.36
C HIS A 56 31.21 -33.87 -3.68
N ILE A 57 30.86 -34.05 -4.95
CA ILE A 57 30.38 -35.35 -5.46
C ILE A 57 31.57 -36.04 -6.11
N GLU A 58 31.99 -37.10 -5.43
CA GLU A 58 32.93 -38.13 -5.86
C GLU A 58 32.58 -38.72 -7.22
N THR A 59 33.62 -38.89 -8.03
CA THR A 59 33.63 -39.76 -9.20
C THR A 59 33.50 -41.23 -8.76
N SER A 60 32.54 -41.96 -9.30
CA SER A 60 32.56 -43.43 -9.29
C SER A 60 32.07 -43.97 -10.63
N ASN A 61 32.90 -44.82 -11.21
CA ASN A 61 32.72 -45.49 -12.50
C ASN A 61 31.83 -46.74 -12.41
N THR A 62 31.40 -47.16 -13.60
CA THR A 62 31.12 -48.55 -14.07
C THR A 62 29.74 -49.16 -13.82
N GLY A 63 29.16 -49.68 -14.90
CA GLY A 63 28.07 -50.65 -14.88
C GLY A 63 27.26 -50.67 -16.18
N ASP A 64 27.64 -51.57 -17.10
CA ASP A 64 26.78 -52.08 -18.18
C ASP A 64 25.42 -52.54 -17.62
N GLU A 65 24.31 -52.38 -18.38
CA GLU A 65 23.39 -53.50 -18.71
C GLU A 65 22.18 -53.09 -19.61
N LYS A 66 22.17 -53.64 -20.83
CA LYS A 66 21.06 -54.31 -21.56
C LYS A 66 19.76 -53.57 -21.96
N ARG A 67 19.64 -53.46 -23.29
CA ARG A 67 18.42 -53.37 -24.11
C ARG A 67 17.37 -54.42 -23.73
N THR A 68 16.17 -53.98 -23.39
CA THR A 68 14.96 -54.83 -23.40
C THR A 68 13.81 -54.07 -24.03
N ASP A 69 13.43 -54.51 -25.23
CA ASP A 69 12.25 -54.05 -25.97
C ASP A 69 11.00 -54.71 -25.35
N THR A 70 10.05 -53.93 -24.85
CA THR A 70 8.71 -54.43 -24.49
C THR A 70 7.63 -53.46 -24.94
N ASN A 71 6.82 -53.93 -25.89
CA ASN A 71 5.55 -53.36 -26.32
C ASN A 71 4.55 -53.29 -25.16
N THR A 72 3.98 -52.11 -24.89
CA THR A 72 2.85 -51.94 -23.97
C THR A 72 1.80 -50.99 -24.60
N PRO A 73 0.49 -51.27 -24.50
CA PRO A 73 -0.55 -50.65 -25.33
C PRO A 73 -0.79 -49.18 -24.98
N LEU A 74 -1.24 -48.40 -25.98
CA LEU A 74 -1.62 -47.00 -25.84
C LEU A 74 -2.70 -46.82 -24.78
N GLN A 75 -2.30 -46.29 -23.62
CA GLN A 75 -3.21 -45.92 -22.54
C GLN A 75 -3.67 -44.47 -22.75
N ASP A 76 -4.94 -44.34 -23.10
CA ASP A 76 -5.61 -43.08 -23.39
C ASP A 76 -5.76 -42.27 -22.09
N THR A 77 -4.90 -41.28 -21.89
CA THR A 77 -4.94 -40.39 -20.72
C THR A 77 -5.35 -38.99 -21.19
N GLN A 78 -6.57 -38.59 -20.80
CA GLN A 78 -7.15 -37.30 -21.17
C GLN A 78 -6.28 -36.10 -20.73
N PRO A 79 -6.28 -34.97 -21.48
CA PRO A 79 -5.24 -33.94 -21.40
C PRO A 79 -5.27 -33.08 -20.13
N TRP A 80 -6.39 -33.06 -19.41
CA TRP A 80 -6.69 -32.04 -18.40
C TRP A 80 -6.40 -32.46 -16.96
N GLY A 81 -5.89 -33.68 -16.75
CA GLY A 81 -5.56 -34.24 -15.43
C GLY A 81 -4.09 -34.16 -15.04
N ARG A 82 -3.22 -33.52 -15.83
CA ARG A 82 -1.79 -33.41 -15.49
C ARG A 82 -1.58 -32.25 -14.51
N PRO A 83 -0.90 -32.43 -13.36
CA PRO A 83 -0.41 -31.29 -12.59
C PRO A 83 0.44 -30.42 -13.52
N ALA A 84 0.37 -29.10 -13.36
CA ALA A 84 1.14 -28.17 -14.18
C ALA A 84 2.61 -28.62 -14.19
N VAL A 85 3.10 -29.04 -15.35
CA VAL A 85 4.51 -29.45 -15.50
C VAL A 85 5.35 -28.24 -15.13
N ASP A 86 6.13 -28.38 -14.06
CA ASP A 86 7.14 -27.41 -13.68
C ASP A 86 8.23 -27.44 -14.76
N ARG A 87 8.04 -26.61 -15.79
CA ARG A 87 8.90 -26.56 -16.97
C ARG A 87 10.18 -25.84 -16.63
N ASN A 88 11.13 -26.59 -16.07
CA ASN A 88 12.53 -26.18 -16.01
C ASN A 88 13.09 -26.15 -17.43
N PHE A 89 13.32 -24.94 -17.95
CA PHE A 89 13.85 -24.68 -19.31
C PHE A 89 15.08 -25.53 -19.67
N ALA A 90 15.89 -25.91 -18.68
CA ALA A 90 17.06 -26.75 -18.86
C ALA A 90 16.73 -28.19 -19.32
N ASN A 91 15.55 -28.71 -18.98
CA ASN A 91 15.12 -30.08 -19.28
C ASN A 91 14.38 -30.20 -20.62
N ASP A 92 13.87 -29.09 -21.16
CA ASP A 92 13.16 -29.03 -22.45
C ASP A 92 14.12 -28.79 -23.63
N LEU A 93 15.42 -28.69 -23.39
CA LEU A 93 16.43 -28.50 -24.43
C LEU A 93 16.69 -29.83 -25.15
N PRO A 94 16.63 -29.87 -26.49
CA PRO A 94 16.96 -31.07 -27.24
C PRO A 94 18.38 -31.54 -26.90
N SER A 95 18.57 -32.86 -26.70
CA SER A 95 19.86 -33.43 -26.29
C SER A 95 21.03 -33.13 -27.25
N TRP A 96 20.73 -32.75 -28.49
CA TRP A 96 21.70 -32.39 -29.53
C TRP A 96 22.19 -30.94 -29.46
N ILE A 97 21.64 -30.10 -28.60
CA ILE A 97 22.08 -28.71 -28.48
C ILE A 97 23.32 -28.65 -27.57
N GLY A 98 24.43 -28.14 -28.11
CA GLY A 98 25.68 -28.00 -27.34
C GLY A 98 25.48 -27.09 -26.13
N LYS A 99 26.29 -27.26 -25.07
CA LYS A 99 26.29 -26.37 -23.89
C LYS A 99 27.55 -25.48 -23.81
N GLY A 100 28.31 -25.40 -24.91
CA GLY A 100 29.51 -24.57 -24.99
C GLY A 100 29.22 -23.08 -25.07
N ASP A 101 30.25 -22.27 -24.89
CA ASP A 101 30.14 -20.81 -24.74
C ASP A 101 29.52 -20.11 -25.96
N ASN A 102 29.73 -20.65 -27.17
CA ASN A 102 29.14 -20.16 -28.43
C ASN A 102 27.92 -20.99 -28.89
N SER A 103 27.24 -21.68 -27.98
CA SER A 103 26.08 -22.50 -28.33
C SER A 103 24.83 -21.65 -28.65
N PRO A 104 23.99 -22.07 -29.62
CA PRO A 104 22.69 -21.44 -29.90
C PRO A 104 21.69 -21.51 -28.71
N VAL A 105 22.01 -22.24 -27.64
CA VAL A 105 21.19 -22.27 -26.42
C VAL A 105 21.09 -20.88 -25.77
N TRP A 106 22.15 -20.07 -25.84
CA TRP A 106 22.20 -18.77 -25.19
C TRP A 106 21.31 -17.74 -25.87
N SER A 107 21.32 -17.67 -27.21
CA SER A 107 20.35 -16.87 -27.99
C SER A 107 18.92 -17.30 -27.75
N LEU A 108 18.65 -18.61 -27.71
CA LEU A 108 17.32 -19.14 -27.43
C LEU A 108 16.83 -18.73 -26.03
N TYR A 109 17.70 -18.86 -25.03
CA TYR A 109 17.43 -18.41 -23.66
C TYR A 109 17.19 -16.91 -23.60
N ASN A 110 18.07 -16.09 -24.19
CA ASN A 110 17.93 -14.63 -24.18
C ASN A 110 16.62 -14.17 -24.82
N ARG A 111 16.24 -14.77 -25.95
CA ARG A 111 14.95 -14.52 -26.59
C ARG A 111 13.80 -14.87 -25.67
N ARG A 112 13.81 -16.07 -25.09
CA ARG A 112 12.71 -16.53 -24.23
C ARG A 112 12.61 -15.73 -22.92
N ALA A 113 13.74 -15.41 -22.31
CA ALA A 113 13.83 -14.60 -21.11
C ALA A 113 13.41 -13.15 -21.39
N ALA A 114 13.74 -12.60 -22.56
CA ALA A 114 13.24 -11.29 -22.99
C ALA A 114 11.71 -11.29 -23.09
N ASP A 115 11.11 -12.30 -23.71
CA ASP A 115 9.64 -12.39 -23.80
C ASP A 115 8.99 -12.58 -22.43
N VAL A 116 9.45 -13.57 -21.65
CA VAL A 116 8.77 -13.96 -20.40
C VAL A 116 9.02 -12.95 -19.28
N HIS A 117 10.26 -12.49 -19.09
CA HIS A 117 10.58 -11.55 -18.02
C HIS A 117 10.26 -10.12 -18.45
N GLY A 118 10.47 -9.77 -19.73
CA GLY A 118 10.18 -8.44 -20.25
C GLY A 118 8.69 -8.10 -20.11
N THR A 119 7.79 -8.98 -20.55
CA THR A 119 6.34 -8.74 -20.43
C THR A 119 5.87 -8.58 -18.98
N ARG A 120 6.46 -9.31 -18.02
CA ARG A 120 6.13 -9.17 -16.60
C ARG A 120 6.63 -7.85 -16.03
N ILE A 121 7.88 -7.49 -16.33
CA ILE A 121 8.51 -6.26 -15.85
C ILE A 121 7.82 -5.04 -16.45
N GLU A 122 7.48 -5.06 -17.74
CA GLU A 122 6.72 -4.00 -18.39
C GLU A 122 5.35 -3.80 -17.72
N LYS A 123 4.65 -4.90 -17.41
CA LYS A 123 3.38 -4.81 -16.69
C LYS A 123 3.55 -4.23 -15.28
N TRP A 124 4.58 -4.63 -14.54
CA TRP A 124 4.83 -4.09 -13.20
C TRP A 124 5.25 -2.63 -13.25
N ASP A 125 6.08 -2.23 -14.22
CA ASP A 125 6.50 -0.84 -14.42
C ASP A 125 5.31 0.06 -14.75
N ALA A 126 4.45 -0.36 -15.68
CA ALA A 126 3.21 0.35 -16.00
C ALA A 126 2.27 0.46 -14.79
N ASN A 127 2.18 -0.59 -13.96
CA ASN A 127 1.41 -0.55 -12.73
C ASN A 127 2.00 0.45 -11.71
N MET A 128 3.33 0.56 -11.62
CA MET A 128 3.96 1.56 -10.75
C MET A 128 3.58 2.97 -11.20
N ASP A 129 3.58 3.27 -12.49
CA ASP A 129 3.18 4.59 -13.00
C ASP A 129 1.75 4.97 -12.58
N VAL A 130 0.82 4.02 -12.65
CA VAL A 130 -0.56 4.22 -12.18
C VAL A 130 -0.59 4.51 -10.68
N LEU A 131 0.15 3.76 -9.86
CA LEU A 131 0.22 3.98 -8.41
C LEU A 131 0.86 5.34 -8.06
N LEU A 132 1.89 5.78 -8.79
CA LEU A 132 2.54 7.07 -8.59
C LEU A 132 1.57 8.23 -8.88
N VAL A 133 0.88 8.17 -10.03
CA VAL A 133 -0.10 9.20 -10.41
C VAL A 133 -1.24 9.25 -9.39
N PHE A 134 -1.77 8.10 -8.98
CA PHE A 134 -2.79 8.04 -7.95
C PHE A 134 -2.30 8.63 -6.62
N SER A 135 -1.11 8.24 -6.15
CA SER A 135 -0.53 8.72 -4.89
C SER A 135 -0.34 10.23 -4.90
N ALA A 136 0.12 10.80 -6.02
CA ALA A 136 0.27 12.25 -6.17
C ALA A 136 -1.08 12.98 -6.12
N LEU A 137 -2.08 12.51 -6.86
CA LEU A 137 -3.43 13.08 -6.85
C LEU A 137 -4.07 12.99 -5.46
N PHE A 138 -3.96 11.83 -4.82
CA PHE A 138 -4.45 11.60 -3.46
C PHE A 138 -3.78 12.55 -2.46
N SER A 139 -2.46 12.71 -2.53
CA SER A 139 -1.70 13.61 -1.66
C SER A 139 -2.12 15.06 -1.85
N ALA A 140 -2.38 15.50 -3.09
CA ALA A 140 -2.85 16.86 -3.38
C ALA A 140 -4.22 17.14 -2.74
N VAL A 141 -5.17 16.22 -2.95
CA VAL A 141 -6.52 16.32 -2.36
C VAL A 141 -6.45 16.29 -0.83
N LEU A 142 -5.70 15.35 -0.27
CA LEU A 142 -5.50 15.20 1.17
C LEU A 142 -4.87 16.44 1.81
N THR A 143 -3.88 17.05 1.13
CA THR A 143 -3.23 18.27 1.61
C THR A 143 -4.21 19.44 1.67
N ALA A 144 -5.14 19.57 0.72
CA ALA A 144 -6.16 20.62 0.77
C ALA A 144 -7.06 20.48 2.01
N PHE A 145 -7.49 19.25 2.31
CA PHE A 145 -8.27 18.97 3.53
C PHE A 145 -7.45 19.21 4.79
N LEU A 146 -6.20 18.76 4.83
CA LEU A 146 -5.31 18.95 5.96
C LEU A 146 -5.07 20.44 6.27
N VAL A 147 -4.83 21.26 5.25
CA VAL A 147 -4.69 22.72 5.41
C VAL A 147 -5.98 23.33 5.95
N ALA A 148 -7.15 22.88 5.48
CA ALA A 148 -8.43 23.35 5.98
C ALA A 148 -8.70 22.94 7.44
N SER A 149 -8.28 21.75 7.88
CA SER A 149 -8.48 21.27 9.26
C SER A 149 -7.42 21.73 10.26
N LEU A 150 -6.23 22.12 9.79
CA LEU A 150 -5.16 22.62 10.65
C LEU A 150 -5.59 23.87 11.43
N GLY A 151 -6.49 24.69 10.87
CA GLY A 151 -7.05 25.83 11.58
C GLY A 151 -7.70 25.46 12.92
N ALA A 152 -8.28 24.26 13.04
CA ALA A 152 -8.90 23.79 14.28
C ALA A 152 -7.89 23.39 15.38
N LEU A 153 -6.60 23.29 15.06
CA LEU A 153 -5.51 23.01 16.00
C LEU A 153 -4.86 24.29 16.54
N PHE A 154 -5.19 25.45 15.98
CA PHE A 154 -4.67 26.74 16.40
C PHE A 154 -5.76 27.58 17.07
N PRO A 155 -5.40 28.42 18.06
CA PRO A 155 -6.36 29.34 18.68
C PRO A 155 -6.90 30.34 17.66
N HIS A 156 -8.23 30.46 17.59
CA HIS A 156 -8.90 31.45 16.75
C HIS A 156 -8.91 32.83 17.42
N ASN A 157 -7.83 33.60 17.23
CA ASN A 157 -7.71 34.98 17.76
C ASN A 157 -8.84 35.91 17.31
N SER A 158 -9.43 35.64 16.14
CA SER A 158 -10.60 36.35 15.63
C SER A 158 -11.84 36.15 16.51
N GLN A 159 -12.06 34.94 17.02
CA GLN A 159 -13.20 34.65 17.90
C GLN A 159 -13.07 35.37 19.24
N HIS A 160 -11.87 35.36 19.83
CA HIS A 160 -11.57 36.11 21.05
C HIS A 160 -11.79 37.63 20.86
N THR A 161 -11.51 38.15 19.67
CA THR A 161 -11.75 39.56 19.34
C THR A 161 -13.24 39.87 19.29
N VAL A 162 -14.04 39.01 18.66
CA VAL A 162 -15.51 39.16 18.60
C VAL A 162 -16.13 39.07 19.99
N ASP A 163 -15.72 38.08 20.80
CA ASP A 163 -16.24 37.93 22.16
C ASP A 163 -15.89 39.14 23.03
N ALA A 164 -14.66 39.67 22.92
CA ALA A 164 -14.25 40.89 23.61
C ALA A 164 -15.07 42.12 23.16
N LEU A 165 -15.35 42.26 21.85
CA LEU A 165 -16.20 43.31 21.30
C LEU A 165 -17.64 43.22 21.82
N VAL A 166 -18.20 42.02 21.94
CA VAL A 166 -19.54 41.79 22.51
C VAL A 166 -19.57 42.22 23.98
N VAL A 167 -18.60 41.81 24.79
CA VAL A 167 -18.50 42.23 26.20
C VAL A 167 -18.35 43.74 26.32
N LEU A 168 -17.47 44.35 25.50
CA LEU A 168 -17.27 45.80 25.50
C LEU A 168 -18.56 46.56 25.12
N SER A 169 -19.29 46.07 24.11
CA SER A 169 -20.56 46.68 23.69
C SER A 169 -21.61 46.64 24.81
N ALA A 170 -21.67 45.55 25.57
CA ALA A 170 -22.57 45.38 26.70
C ALA A 170 -22.16 46.27 27.90
N GLN A 171 -20.86 46.47 28.14
CA GLN A 171 -20.37 47.41 29.15
C GLN A 171 -20.73 48.85 28.81
N ILE A 172 -20.54 49.28 27.55
CA ILE A 172 -20.94 50.62 27.09
C ILE A 172 -22.47 50.81 27.19
N GLY A 173 -23.25 49.77 26.89
CA GLY A 173 -24.70 49.79 27.04
C GLY A 173 -25.18 49.97 28.49
N ALA A 174 -24.48 49.35 29.45
CA ALA A 174 -24.75 49.49 30.88
C ALA A 174 -24.41 50.90 31.41
N LEU A 175 -23.35 51.55 30.89
CA LEU A 175 -23.01 52.93 31.26
C LEU A 175 -24.12 53.94 30.90
N ASN A 176 -24.88 53.66 29.83
CA ASN A 176 -25.97 54.52 29.37
C ASN A 176 -27.31 54.25 30.08
N ASN A 177 -27.41 53.20 30.90
CA ASN A 177 -28.62 52.84 31.63
C ASN A 177 -28.36 52.70 33.13
N PRO A 178 -28.56 53.77 33.92
CA PRO A 178 -28.38 53.72 35.36
C PRO A 178 -29.35 52.72 35.99
N GLY A 179 -28.83 51.58 36.45
CA GLY A 179 -29.61 50.47 37.02
C GLY A 179 -29.19 49.09 36.50
N VAL A 180 -28.43 49.03 35.39
CA VAL A 180 -27.88 47.78 34.85
C VAL A 180 -26.47 47.56 35.38
N VAL A 181 -26.21 46.39 35.97
CA VAL A 181 -24.85 45.99 36.40
C VAL A 181 -24.02 45.66 35.15
N PRO A 182 -22.86 46.31 34.94
CA PRO A 182 -22.01 46.00 33.80
C PRO A 182 -21.45 44.58 33.89
N PRO A 183 -21.33 43.86 32.76
CA PRO A 183 -20.73 42.53 32.74
C PRO A 183 -19.23 42.57 33.05
N GLU A 184 -18.73 41.47 33.60
CA GLU A 184 -17.33 41.30 33.98
C GLU A 184 -16.38 41.51 32.79
N PRO A 185 -15.17 42.07 32.98
CA PRO A 185 -14.20 42.25 31.90
C PRO A 185 -13.87 40.94 31.22
N TYR A 186 -13.80 40.96 29.89
CA TYR A 186 -13.39 39.79 29.12
C TYR A 186 -11.96 39.37 29.51
N GLN A 187 -11.81 38.14 30.00
CA GLN A 187 -10.52 37.52 30.26
C GLN A 187 -10.23 36.50 29.15
N ILE A 188 -9.07 36.62 28.51
CA ILE A 188 -8.63 35.66 27.50
C ILE A 188 -8.38 34.32 28.21
N PRO A 189 -8.94 33.19 27.75
CA PRO A 189 -8.66 31.88 28.32
C PRO A 189 -7.17 31.55 28.25
N ASN A 190 -6.55 31.21 29.39
CA ASN A 190 -5.10 31.05 29.52
C ASN A 190 -4.50 29.78 28.88
N SER A 191 -5.31 28.90 28.29
CA SER A 191 -4.81 27.73 27.57
C SER A 191 -5.80 27.27 26.51
N PHE A 192 -5.45 27.42 25.25
CA PHE A 192 -6.16 26.76 24.16
C PHE A 192 -5.79 25.27 24.18
N VAL A 193 -6.79 24.42 24.40
CA VAL A 193 -6.66 22.97 24.27
C VAL A 193 -7.51 22.54 23.09
N PRO A 194 -6.92 22.06 21.98
CA PRO A 194 -7.68 21.60 20.84
C PRO A 194 -8.54 20.39 21.23
N THR A 195 -9.72 20.28 20.61
CA THR A 195 -10.61 19.16 20.91
C THR A 195 -9.96 17.84 20.50
N THR A 196 -10.18 16.78 21.29
CA THR A 196 -9.64 15.44 21.01
C THR A 196 -10.04 14.96 19.61
N MET A 197 -11.27 15.27 19.17
CA MET A 197 -11.76 14.92 17.82
C MET A 197 -10.97 15.63 16.72
N SER A 198 -10.66 16.92 16.87
CA SER A 198 -9.82 17.65 15.90
C SER A 198 -8.42 17.05 15.80
N VAL A 199 -7.82 16.66 16.92
CA VAL A 199 -6.49 16.01 16.94
C VAL A 199 -6.55 14.65 16.24
N CYS A 200 -7.57 13.83 16.52
CA CYS A 200 -7.73 12.53 15.88
C CYS A 200 -7.91 12.63 14.36
N ILE A 201 -8.76 13.54 13.86
CA ILE A 201 -9.00 13.72 12.42
C ILE A 201 -7.71 14.14 11.70
N ASN A 202 -7.02 15.16 12.21
CA ASN A 202 -5.76 15.62 11.63
C ASN A 202 -4.68 14.53 11.69
N GLY A 203 -4.64 13.75 12.78
CA GLY A 203 -3.74 12.59 12.92
C GLY A 203 -4.01 11.51 11.87
N LEU A 204 -5.27 11.12 11.67
CA LEU A 204 -5.65 10.13 10.64
C LEU A 204 -5.25 10.60 9.24
N TRP A 205 -5.47 11.88 8.92
CA TRP A 205 -5.09 12.44 7.62
C TRP A 205 -3.57 12.51 7.43
N LEU A 206 -2.80 12.87 8.46
CA LEU A 206 -1.34 12.83 8.40
C LEU A 206 -0.80 11.40 8.22
N ILE A 207 -1.37 10.42 8.92
CA ILE A 207 -0.99 9.00 8.78
C ILE A 207 -1.28 8.53 7.36
N SER A 208 -2.47 8.85 6.84
CA SER A 208 -2.83 8.52 5.47
C SER A 208 -1.86 9.13 4.45
N LEU A 209 -1.47 10.40 4.64
CA LEU A 209 -0.53 11.11 3.78
C LEU A 209 0.84 10.44 3.79
N THR A 210 1.35 10.12 4.98
CA THR A 210 2.67 9.49 5.13
C THR A 210 2.72 8.11 4.50
N ILE A 211 1.67 7.28 4.66
CA ILE A 211 1.59 5.98 3.98
C ILE A 211 1.57 6.15 2.46
N SER A 212 0.82 7.12 1.93
CA SER A 212 0.77 7.38 0.48
C SER A 212 2.13 7.82 -0.08
N LEU A 213 2.81 8.74 0.60
CA LEU A 213 4.14 9.20 0.20
C LEU A 213 5.17 8.07 0.27
N PHE A 214 5.14 7.29 1.34
CA PHE A 214 6.03 6.14 1.48
C PHE A 214 5.81 5.12 0.35
N THR A 215 4.55 4.82 0.04
CA THR A 215 4.18 3.95 -1.09
C THR A 215 4.74 4.49 -2.41
N SER A 216 4.69 5.81 -2.64
CA SER A 216 5.29 6.44 -3.82
C SER A 216 6.81 6.27 -3.88
N VAL A 217 7.51 6.42 -2.76
CA VAL A 217 8.98 6.26 -2.70
C VAL A 217 9.39 4.83 -3.03
N VAL A 218 8.70 3.84 -2.46
CA VAL A 218 8.97 2.43 -2.75
C VAL A 218 8.62 2.07 -4.19
N ALA A 219 7.53 2.61 -4.75
CA ALA A 219 7.18 2.43 -6.15
C ALA A 219 8.25 3.03 -7.09
N MET A 220 8.80 4.21 -6.77
CA MET A 220 9.94 4.79 -7.50
C MET A 220 11.18 3.92 -7.43
N LEU A 221 11.50 3.36 -6.25
CA LEU A 221 12.62 2.43 -6.10
C LEU A 221 12.42 1.19 -6.97
N ALA A 222 11.22 0.58 -6.94
CA ALA A 222 10.88 -0.57 -7.79
C ALA A 222 11.07 -0.27 -9.28
N LYS A 223 10.69 0.93 -9.75
CA LYS A 223 10.97 1.38 -11.13
C LYS A 223 12.46 1.41 -11.45
N GLN A 224 13.31 1.87 -10.52
CA GLN A 224 14.76 1.85 -10.73
C GLN A 224 15.30 0.43 -10.91
N TRP A 225 14.80 -0.54 -10.14
CA TRP A 225 15.16 -1.96 -10.31
C TRP A 225 14.73 -2.52 -11.67
N PHE A 226 13.53 -2.16 -12.14
CA PHE A 226 13.03 -2.58 -13.45
C PHE A 226 13.82 -1.98 -14.61
N GLY A 227 14.16 -0.69 -14.53
CA GLY A 227 15.03 -0.05 -15.51
C GLY A 227 16.42 -0.68 -15.55
N ALA A 228 17.01 -0.96 -14.39
CA ALA A 228 18.32 -1.61 -14.27
C ALA A 228 18.34 -3.05 -14.78
N TYR A 229 17.18 -3.74 -14.79
CA TYR A 229 17.11 -5.11 -15.33
C TYR A 229 17.44 -5.17 -16.83
N SER A 230 16.92 -4.23 -17.61
CA SER A 230 17.08 -4.19 -19.07
C SER A 230 18.23 -3.29 -19.56
N ALA A 231 18.87 -2.51 -18.69
CA ALA A 231 19.97 -1.62 -19.06
C ALA A 231 21.32 -2.35 -19.21
N ASP A 232 22.16 -1.92 -20.15
CA ASP A 232 23.57 -2.34 -20.28
C ASP A 232 23.81 -3.85 -20.29
N LEU A 233 23.08 -4.56 -21.16
CA LEU A 233 23.34 -5.97 -21.40
C LEU A 233 24.56 -6.14 -22.30
N SER A 234 25.40 -7.13 -22.00
CA SER A 234 26.51 -7.53 -22.87
C SER A 234 26.02 -7.88 -24.28
N SER A 235 26.84 -7.60 -25.30
CA SER A 235 26.60 -8.01 -26.69
C SER A 235 26.89 -9.50 -26.92
N VAL A 236 27.64 -10.14 -26.01
CA VAL A 236 27.96 -11.57 -26.07
C VAL A 236 26.80 -12.38 -25.48
N GLU A 237 26.21 -13.29 -26.25
CA GLU A 237 24.96 -13.99 -25.90
C GLU A 237 25.03 -14.75 -24.56
N MET A 238 26.13 -15.46 -24.31
CA MET A 238 26.33 -16.19 -23.05
C MET A 238 26.43 -15.25 -21.85
N GLU A 239 27.22 -14.17 -21.97
CA GLU A 239 27.39 -13.21 -20.89
C GLU A 239 26.09 -12.43 -20.64
N GLN A 240 25.35 -12.12 -21.70
CA GLN A 240 24.01 -11.55 -21.61
C GLN A 240 23.04 -12.47 -20.86
N ALA A 241 23.05 -13.77 -21.15
CA ALA A 241 22.21 -14.75 -20.48
C ALA A 241 22.55 -14.85 -18.99
N ARG A 242 23.85 -14.85 -18.66
CA ARG A 242 24.34 -14.86 -17.28
C ARG A 242 23.93 -13.60 -16.53
N GLN A 243 24.07 -12.43 -17.12
CA GLN A 243 23.67 -11.15 -16.52
C GLN A 243 22.14 -11.09 -16.29
N ARG A 244 21.34 -11.50 -17.26
CA ARG A 244 19.87 -11.57 -17.11
C ARG A 244 19.47 -12.50 -15.98
N GLN A 245 20.05 -13.70 -15.93
CA GLN A 245 19.74 -14.66 -14.89
C GLN A 245 20.19 -14.18 -13.51
N PHE A 246 21.38 -13.59 -13.40
CA PHE A 246 21.86 -13.01 -12.16
C PHE A 246 20.92 -11.91 -11.63
N ARG A 247 20.50 -10.98 -12.48
CA ARG A 247 19.57 -9.91 -12.11
C ARG A 247 18.17 -10.45 -11.77
N TYR A 248 17.68 -11.44 -12.51
CA TYR A 248 16.40 -12.09 -12.24
C TYR A 248 16.41 -12.84 -10.91
N THR A 249 17.48 -13.58 -10.62
CA THR A 249 17.71 -14.20 -9.31
C THR A 249 17.75 -13.14 -8.21
N GLY A 250 18.38 -11.99 -8.46
CA GLY A 250 18.32 -10.84 -7.56
C GLY A 250 16.87 -10.40 -7.28
N ILE A 251 16.05 -10.20 -8.31
CA ILE A 251 14.63 -9.83 -8.16
C ILE A 251 13.85 -10.84 -7.31
N ILE A 252 14.14 -12.14 -7.45
CA ILE A 252 13.49 -13.21 -6.67
C ILE A 252 13.99 -13.21 -5.22
N VAL A 253 15.31 -13.19 -5.01
CA VAL A 253 15.92 -13.24 -3.66
C VAL A 253 15.52 -12.02 -2.84
N TRP A 254 15.46 -10.85 -3.47
CA TRP A 254 15.01 -9.61 -2.86
C TRP A 254 13.48 -9.46 -2.86
N HIS A 255 12.72 -10.52 -3.18
CA HIS A 255 11.25 -10.55 -3.07
C HIS A 255 10.55 -9.33 -3.69
N VAL A 256 11.10 -8.78 -4.79
CA VAL A 256 10.59 -7.54 -5.40
C VAL A 256 9.14 -7.73 -5.87
N HIS A 257 8.81 -8.93 -6.36
CA HIS A 257 7.43 -9.30 -6.72
C HIS A 257 6.46 -9.12 -5.55
N THR A 258 6.87 -9.53 -4.35
CA THR A 258 6.07 -9.40 -3.13
C THR A 258 5.86 -7.93 -2.78
N MET A 259 6.90 -7.10 -2.86
CA MET A 259 6.78 -5.64 -2.62
C MET A 259 5.81 -4.99 -3.60
N VAL A 260 5.93 -5.30 -4.89
CA VAL A 260 5.08 -4.75 -5.96
C VAL A 260 3.60 -5.06 -5.74
N ASN A 261 3.28 -6.25 -5.24
CA ASN A 261 1.91 -6.67 -4.96
C ASN A 261 1.34 -6.02 -3.68
N PHE A 262 2.19 -5.64 -2.72
CA PHE A 262 1.75 -4.96 -1.50
C PHE A 262 1.54 -3.44 -1.67
N LEU A 263 2.21 -2.80 -2.63
CA LEU A 263 2.09 -1.36 -2.87
C LEU A 263 0.64 -0.89 -3.10
N PRO A 264 -0.17 -1.53 -3.97
CA PRO A 264 -1.57 -1.18 -4.11
C PRO A 264 -2.34 -1.28 -2.79
N ILE A 265 -2.07 -2.31 -1.99
CA ILE A 265 -2.79 -2.55 -0.73
C ILE A 265 -2.52 -1.43 0.28
N LEU A 266 -1.26 -0.98 0.41
CA LEU A 266 -0.90 0.15 1.28
C LEU A 266 -1.63 1.43 0.88
N LEU A 267 -1.74 1.68 -0.42
CA LEU A 267 -2.43 2.86 -0.96
C LEU A 267 -3.95 2.78 -0.73
N HIS A 268 -4.57 1.61 -0.85
CA HIS A 268 -5.97 1.43 -0.45
C HIS A 268 -6.17 1.68 1.04
N ILE A 269 -5.29 1.15 1.90
CA ILE A 269 -5.34 1.38 3.35
C ILE A 269 -5.26 2.89 3.65
N ALA A 270 -4.36 3.62 2.99
CA ALA A 270 -4.26 5.08 3.13
C ALA A 270 -5.58 5.78 2.76
N VAL A 271 -6.20 5.39 1.65
CA VAL A 271 -7.49 5.94 1.22
C VAL A 271 -8.59 5.65 2.23
N PHE A 272 -8.70 4.42 2.74
CA PHE A 272 -9.70 4.08 3.76
C PHE A 272 -9.53 4.89 5.05
N ILE A 273 -8.29 5.07 5.53
CA ILE A 273 -7.99 5.90 6.70
C ILE A 273 -8.43 7.36 6.45
N PHE A 274 -8.15 7.90 5.26
CA PHE A 274 -8.60 9.24 4.88
C PHE A 274 -10.12 9.37 4.86
N LEU A 275 -10.82 8.39 4.28
CA LEU A 275 -12.29 8.38 4.20
C LEU A 275 -12.95 8.36 5.58
N VAL A 276 -12.39 7.63 6.54
CA VAL A 276 -12.87 7.66 7.93
C VAL A 276 -12.78 9.08 8.49
N GLY A 277 -11.64 9.75 8.33
CA GLY A 277 -11.48 11.14 8.76
C GLY A 277 -12.43 12.09 8.01
N PHE A 278 -12.67 11.85 6.71
CA PHE A 278 -13.57 12.65 5.88
C PHE A 278 -15.04 12.55 6.33
N ILE A 279 -15.51 11.37 6.74
CA ILE A 279 -16.87 11.18 7.26
C ILE A 279 -17.07 11.88 8.61
N VAL A 280 -16.05 11.85 9.48
CA VAL A 280 -16.12 12.44 10.82
C VAL A 280 -15.95 13.97 10.78
N TYR A 281 -15.18 14.51 9.85
CA TYR A 281 -14.89 15.94 9.74
C TYR A 281 -16.12 16.88 9.78
N PRO A 282 -17.19 16.68 9.00
CA PRO A 282 -18.35 17.58 9.00
C PRO A 282 -19.25 17.46 10.24
N TRP A 283 -19.01 16.48 11.13
CA TRP A 283 -19.90 16.17 12.26
C TRP A 283 -20.16 17.37 13.18
N GLY A 284 -19.13 18.18 13.44
CA GLY A 284 -19.23 19.38 14.27
C GLY A 284 -19.88 20.59 13.59
N VAL A 285 -20.04 20.56 12.25
CA VAL A 285 -20.53 21.70 11.46
C VAL A 285 -22.01 21.55 11.14
N ASN A 286 -22.40 20.42 10.53
CA ASN A 286 -23.78 20.20 10.11
C ASN A 286 -24.10 18.70 9.97
N THR A 287 -25.04 18.23 10.78
CA THR A 287 -25.46 16.81 10.81
C THR A 287 -26.09 16.34 9.50
N VAL A 288 -26.78 17.21 8.75
CA VAL A 288 -27.38 16.88 7.45
C VAL A 288 -26.28 16.66 6.41
N LEU A 289 -25.28 17.54 6.37
CA LEU A 289 -24.13 17.39 5.47
C LEU A 289 -23.38 16.08 5.74
N THR A 290 -23.16 15.77 7.02
CA THR A 290 -22.54 14.51 7.45
C THR A 290 -23.34 13.29 7.00
N ALA A 291 -24.67 13.31 7.16
CA ALA A 291 -25.53 12.20 6.73
C ALA A 291 -25.49 11.97 5.22
N ILE A 292 -25.52 13.04 4.41
CA ILE A 292 -25.41 12.96 2.95
C ILE A 292 -24.04 12.40 2.54
N MET A 293 -22.94 12.92 3.10
CA MET A 293 -21.60 12.41 2.78
C MET A 293 -21.42 10.95 3.21
N ALA A 294 -21.88 10.58 4.41
CA ALA A 294 -21.79 9.22 4.91
C ALA A 294 -22.55 8.22 4.02
N THR A 295 -23.77 8.56 3.58
CA THR A 295 -24.56 7.68 2.71
C THR A 295 -23.92 7.47 1.34
N ILE A 296 -23.42 8.55 0.72
CA ILE A 296 -22.70 8.45 -0.57
C ILE A 296 -21.45 7.56 -0.41
N TRP A 297 -20.60 7.83 0.58
CA TRP A 297 -19.37 7.07 0.77
C TRP A 297 -19.60 5.62 1.20
N LEU A 298 -20.58 5.35 2.06
CA LEU A 298 -20.95 3.97 2.44
C LEU A 298 -21.48 3.20 1.24
N SER A 299 -22.36 3.79 0.43
CA SER A 299 -22.88 3.11 -0.76
C SER A 299 -21.79 2.80 -1.78
N ALA A 300 -20.89 3.75 -2.05
CA ALA A 300 -19.73 3.56 -2.93
C ALA A 300 -18.75 2.53 -2.37
N GLY A 301 -18.47 2.55 -1.07
CA GLY A 301 -17.61 1.58 -0.40
C GLY A 301 -18.18 0.17 -0.45
N ILE A 302 -19.48 0.00 -0.20
CA ILE A 302 -20.17 -1.29 -0.33
C ILE A 302 -20.09 -1.78 -1.77
N LEU A 303 -20.38 -0.92 -2.76
CA LEU A 303 -20.28 -1.28 -4.17
C LEU A 303 -18.84 -1.70 -4.54
N TYR A 304 -17.84 -0.96 -4.07
CA TYR A 304 -16.43 -1.29 -4.29
C TYR A 304 -16.07 -2.67 -3.74
N VAL A 305 -16.46 -2.96 -2.50
CA VAL A 305 -16.22 -4.27 -1.86
C VAL A 305 -16.96 -5.39 -2.60
N LEU A 306 -18.22 -5.16 -3.00
CA LEU A 306 -18.99 -6.13 -3.79
C LEU A 306 -18.32 -6.44 -5.13
N VAL A 307 -17.86 -5.43 -5.86
CA VAL A 307 -17.16 -5.61 -7.14
C VAL A 307 -15.81 -6.32 -6.94
N SER A 308 -15.10 -5.99 -5.86
CA SER A 308 -13.80 -6.59 -5.53
C SER A 308 -13.92 -8.07 -5.12
N LEU A 309 -15.03 -8.43 -4.46
CA LEU A 309 -15.33 -9.81 -4.04
C LEU A 309 -16.12 -10.62 -5.10
N ALA A 310 -16.68 -9.97 -6.12
CA ALA A 310 -17.38 -10.62 -7.22
C ALA A 310 -16.61 -11.81 -7.85
N PRO A 311 -15.28 -11.74 -8.10
CA PRO A 311 -14.54 -12.87 -8.65
C PRO A 311 -14.43 -14.09 -7.71
N ILE A 312 -14.69 -13.92 -6.42
CA ILE A 312 -14.73 -15.03 -5.44
C ILE A 312 -16.07 -15.77 -5.53
N ILE A 313 -17.15 -15.06 -5.86
CA ILE A 313 -18.52 -15.58 -5.86
C ILE A 313 -18.89 -16.15 -7.24
N PHE A 314 -18.43 -15.52 -8.33
CA PHE A 314 -18.74 -15.93 -9.70
C PHE A 314 -17.47 -16.31 -10.47
N THR A 315 -17.32 -17.61 -10.72
CA THR A 315 -16.21 -18.18 -11.50
C THR A 315 -16.20 -17.72 -12.98
N SER A 316 -17.28 -17.14 -13.48
CA SER A 316 -17.42 -16.61 -14.85
C SER A 316 -17.15 -15.11 -14.99
N CYS A 317 -16.72 -14.41 -13.93
CA CYS A 317 -16.47 -12.97 -14.00
C CYS A 317 -15.16 -12.65 -14.76
N PRO A 318 -15.18 -11.76 -15.78
CA PRO A 318 -13.97 -11.34 -16.50
C PRO A 318 -13.03 -10.45 -15.65
N TYR A 319 -13.49 -10.03 -14.48
CA TYR A 319 -12.73 -9.21 -13.54
C TYR A 319 -11.74 -10.08 -12.76
N LYS A 320 -10.49 -10.17 -13.20
CA LYS A 320 -9.40 -10.72 -12.38
C LYS A 320 -8.91 -9.65 -11.42
N SER A 321 -9.51 -9.63 -10.23
CA SER A 321 -9.01 -8.84 -9.11
C SER A 321 -7.52 -9.15 -8.86
N GLN A 322 -6.70 -8.11 -8.72
CA GLN A 322 -5.29 -8.22 -8.31
C GLN A 322 -5.12 -8.03 -6.79
N LEU A 323 -6.22 -8.06 -6.01
CA LEU A 323 -6.15 -8.14 -4.55
C LEU A 323 -5.61 -9.51 -4.12
#